data_AF-A0AAX4HUY7-F1
#
_entry.id   AF-A0AAX4HUY7-F1
#
_cell.length_a   1.000
_cell.length_b   1.000
_cell.length_c   1.000
_cell.angle_alpha   90.00
_cell.angle_beta   90.00
_cell.angle_gamma   90.00
#
_symmetry.space_group_name_H-M   'P 1'
#
loop_
_entity.id
_entity.type
_entity.pdbx_description
1 polymer ?
#
loop_
_entity_poly.entity_id
_entity_poly.type
_entity_poly.pdbx_seq_one_letter_code
_entity_poly.pdbx_strand_id
1 'polypeptide(L)'
;MKTMLLILSFIISQSIYARGIVPIKKGDLNLSQAKGEIISVKEICPRIPGRATCMAIGSVVEIEIALQGCLDRLGGYFTHFEVVDGKGKIFLSAVNISNEVSRRVMCVKAPSEQITLQVPFEGEIELVNTKFSGSSLIQL
;
A
#
# COMPACT_ATOMS: atom_id res chain seq x y z
N MET A 1 26.71 38.62 -25.12
CA MET A 1 25.83 37.52 -25.56
C MET A 1 26.40 36.14 -25.18
N LYS A 2 26.74 35.88 -23.91
CA LYS A 2 27.22 34.55 -23.45
C LYS A 2 26.61 34.07 -22.12
N THR A 3 25.91 34.94 -21.39
CA THR A 3 25.32 34.63 -20.08
C THR A 3 23.88 34.14 -20.15
N MET A 4 23.23 34.17 -21.32
CA MET A 4 21.82 33.77 -21.44
C MET A 4 21.61 32.25 -21.64
N LEU A 5 22.68 31.49 -21.89
CA LEU A 5 22.59 30.06 -22.18
C LEU A 5 22.65 29.15 -20.93
N LEU A 6 23.08 29.69 -19.78
CA LEU A 6 23.24 28.93 -18.53
C LEU A 6 21.97 28.90 -17.66
N ILE A 7 20.97 29.75 -17.95
CA ILE A 7 19.70 29.77 -17.20
C ILE A 7 18.72 28.75 -17.78
N LEU A 8 18.85 28.39 -19.06
CA LEU A 8 17.96 27.43 -19.71
C LEU A 8 18.28 25.97 -19.33
N SER A 9 19.48 25.68 -18.84
CA SER A 9 19.86 24.33 -18.37
C SER A 9 19.41 24.02 -16.94
N PHE A 10 18.97 25.02 -16.16
CA PHE A 10 18.51 24.79 -14.77
C PHE A 10 17.01 24.44 -14.66
N ILE A 11 16.26 24.51 -15.76
CA ILE A 11 14.81 24.22 -15.77
C ILE A 11 14.54 22.73 -16.09
N ILE A 12 15.53 21.98 -16.57
CA ILE A 12 15.35 20.58 -17.03
C ILE A 12 15.51 19.56 -15.88
N SER A 13 15.99 19.95 -14.70
CA SER A 13 16.29 19.03 -13.59
C SER A 13 15.11 18.72 -12.63
N GLN A 14 13.92 19.29 -12.84
CA GLN A 14 12.79 19.14 -11.91
C GLN A 14 11.76 18.05 -12.28
N SER A 15 11.96 17.26 -13.35
CA SER A 15 10.91 16.33 -13.85
C SER A 15 10.93 14.91 -13.27
N ILE A 16 11.68 14.61 -12.19
CA ILE A 16 11.87 13.22 -11.73
C ILE A 16 11.02 12.85 -10.50
N TYR A 17 10.20 13.75 -9.96
CA TYR A 17 9.31 13.44 -8.82
C TYR A 17 7.83 13.34 -9.21
N ALA A 18 7.50 12.69 -10.34
CA ALA A 18 6.14 12.20 -10.56
C ALA A 18 5.96 10.86 -9.83
N ARG A 19 5.69 10.92 -8.52
CA ARG A 19 5.28 9.72 -7.76
C ARG A 19 3.88 9.31 -8.21
N GLY A 20 3.81 8.22 -8.98
CA GLY A 20 2.68 7.27 -8.93
C GLY A 20 1.35 7.71 -9.54
N ILE A 21 1.33 8.15 -10.80
CA ILE A 21 0.07 8.08 -11.56
C ILE A 21 -0.21 6.61 -11.82
N VAL A 22 -1.22 6.04 -11.15
CA VAL A 22 -1.72 4.71 -11.46
C VAL A 22 -2.33 4.80 -12.86
N PRO A 23 -1.77 4.14 -13.89
CA PRO A 23 -2.21 4.34 -15.26
C PRO A 23 -3.63 3.78 -15.41
N ILE A 24 -4.65 4.64 -15.40
CA ILE A 24 -6.07 4.29 -15.59
C ILE A 24 -6.22 3.70 -16.99
N LYS A 25 -6.67 2.44 -17.07
CA LYS A 25 -6.87 1.75 -18.34
C LYS A 25 -8.27 2.07 -18.88
N LYS A 26 -8.45 1.93 -20.19
CA LYS A 26 -9.77 2.10 -20.81
C LYS A 26 -10.79 1.16 -20.15
N GLY A 27 -11.89 1.72 -19.64
CA GLY A 27 -12.97 0.97 -18.96
C GLY A 27 -12.90 0.99 -17.43
N ASP A 28 -11.88 1.60 -16.85
CA ASP A 28 -11.84 1.92 -15.41
C ASP A 28 -12.81 3.07 -15.13
N LEU A 29 -13.86 2.81 -14.35
CA LEU A 29 -14.97 3.76 -14.19
C LEU A 29 -15.26 4.16 -12.75
N ASN A 30 -14.92 3.32 -11.76
CA ASN A 30 -15.20 3.65 -10.35
C ASN A 30 -14.02 3.33 -9.44
N LEU A 31 -13.90 4.15 -8.40
CA LEU A 31 -13.03 3.93 -7.27
C LEU A 31 -13.90 3.52 -6.08
N SER A 32 -13.53 2.44 -5.42
CA SER A 32 -14.21 1.95 -4.22
C SER A 32 -13.20 1.59 -3.16
N GLN A 33 -13.61 1.55 -1.90
CA GLN A 33 -12.73 1.12 -0.83
C GLN A 33 -12.49 -0.39 -0.93
N ALA A 34 -11.21 -0.80 -0.94
CA ALA A 34 -10.82 -2.19 -0.79
C ALA A 34 -10.60 -2.50 0.69
N LYS A 35 -10.97 -3.71 1.10
CA LYS A 35 -10.74 -4.20 2.47
C LYS A 35 -9.56 -5.16 2.48
N GLY A 36 -8.73 -5.04 3.50
CA GLY A 36 -7.67 -5.99 3.77
C GLY A 36 -8.01 -6.91 4.94
N GLU A 37 -7.32 -8.05 4.97
CA GLU A 37 -7.28 -9.00 6.07
C GLU A 37 -5.81 -9.40 6.32
N ILE A 38 -5.42 -9.59 7.58
CA ILE A 38 -4.09 -10.14 7.91
C ILE A 38 -4.13 -11.64 7.66
N ILE A 39 -3.26 -12.11 6.78
CA ILE A 39 -3.12 -13.54 6.46
C ILE A 39 -1.92 -14.18 7.17
N SER A 40 -0.91 -13.39 7.55
CA SER A 40 0.23 -13.88 8.31
C SER A 40 0.87 -12.79 9.17
N VAL A 41 1.35 -13.19 10.35
CA VAL A 41 2.23 -12.40 11.21
C VAL A 41 3.41 -13.30 11.55
N LYS A 42 4.62 -12.90 11.16
CA LYS A 42 5.86 -13.63 11.42
C LYS A 42 6.80 -12.75 12.21
N GLU A 43 7.10 -13.14 13.43
CA GLU A 43 8.10 -12.44 14.26
C GLU A 43 9.48 -12.53 13.61
N ILE A 44 10.15 -11.38 13.52
CA ILE A 44 11.52 -11.26 13.07
C ILE A 44 12.38 -11.24 14.31
N CYS A 45 13.12 -12.32 14.53
CA CYS A 45 14.19 -12.32 15.50
C CYS A 45 15.52 -12.70 14.84
N PRO A 46 16.31 -11.70 14.37
CA PRO A 46 17.58 -12.00 13.74
C PRO A 46 18.55 -12.55 14.79
N ARG A 47 18.81 -13.86 14.72
CA ARG A 47 19.83 -14.53 15.54
C ARG A 47 21.20 -14.20 14.97
N ILE A 48 21.99 -13.41 15.69
CA ILE A 48 23.40 -13.21 15.38
C ILE A 48 24.19 -14.37 16.00
N PRO A 49 25.07 -15.06 15.26
CA PRO A 49 25.92 -16.10 15.81
C PRO A 49 26.70 -15.57 17.03
N GLY A 50 26.57 -16.24 18.17
CA GLY A 50 27.26 -15.87 19.42
C GLY A 50 26.50 -14.90 20.35
N ARG A 51 25.26 -14.49 20.02
CA ARG A 51 24.37 -13.77 20.95
C ARG A 51 23.12 -14.60 21.26
N ALA A 52 22.77 -14.69 22.54
CA ALA A 52 21.60 -15.45 23.00
C ALA A 52 20.28 -14.68 22.89
N THR A 53 20.34 -13.34 22.81
CA THR A 53 19.16 -12.46 22.84
C THR A 53 18.89 -11.81 21.50
N CYS A 54 17.60 -11.58 21.24
CA CYS A 54 17.11 -10.90 20.05
C CYS A 54 17.59 -9.44 20.03
N MET A 55 18.19 -8.99 18.92
CA MET A 55 18.68 -7.61 18.81
C MET A 55 17.68 -6.62 18.22
N ALA A 56 16.78 -7.10 17.36
CA ALA A 56 15.73 -6.31 16.77
C ALA A 56 14.43 -7.09 16.91
N ILE A 57 13.48 -6.51 17.62
CA ILE A 57 12.16 -7.07 17.84
C ILE A 57 11.22 -6.42 16.82
N GLY A 58 10.55 -7.24 16.03
CA GLY A 58 9.59 -6.78 15.05
C GLY A 58 8.85 -7.95 14.42
N SER A 59 7.94 -7.65 13.49
CA SER A 59 7.14 -8.63 12.79
C SER A 59 7.02 -8.28 11.31
N VAL A 60 7.02 -9.29 10.44
CA VAL A 60 6.53 -9.20 9.07
C VAL A 60 5.05 -9.53 9.07
N VAL A 61 4.23 -8.59 8.64
CA VAL A 61 2.79 -8.77 8.51
C VAL A 61 2.44 -8.85 7.04
N GLU A 62 1.79 -9.94 6.65
CA GLU A 62 1.25 -10.14 5.31
C GLU A 62 -0.26 -9.85 5.35
N ILE A 63 -0.68 -8.90 4.52
CA ILE A 63 -2.07 -8.46 4.39
C ILE A 63 -2.56 -8.81 2.99
N GLU A 64 -3.69 -9.49 2.90
CA GLU A 64 -4.38 -9.74 1.64
C GLU A 64 -5.49 -8.71 1.45
N ILE A 65 -5.48 -8.00 0.31
CA ILE A 65 -6.56 -7.12 -0.11
C ILE A 65 -7.42 -7.86 -1.13
N ALA A 66 -8.70 -8.06 -0.81
CA ALA A 66 -9.65 -8.65 -1.72
C ALA A 66 -10.17 -7.58 -2.71
N LEU A 67 -10.08 -7.87 -4.01
CA LEU A 67 -10.67 -7.03 -5.05
C LEU A 67 -12.09 -7.51 -5.38
N GLN A 68 -12.93 -6.63 -5.88
CA GLN A 68 -14.37 -6.91 -6.00
C GLN A 68 -14.78 -7.56 -7.33
N GLY A 69 -13.93 -7.51 -8.36
CA GLY A 69 -14.23 -8.00 -9.70
C GLY A 69 -13.05 -8.67 -10.40
N CYS A 70 -13.32 -9.54 -11.38
CA CYS A 70 -12.29 -10.29 -12.09
C CYS A 70 -11.24 -9.45 -12.83
N LEU A 71 -11.63 -8.25 -13.25
CA LEU A 71 -10.78 -7.33 -14.00
C LEU A 71 -10.44 -6.08 -13.17
N ASP A 72 -10.77 -6.11 -11.89
CA ASP A 72 -10.46 -5.04 -10.97
C ASP A 72 -8.97 -5.12 -10.58
N ARG A 73 -8.46 -4.01 -10.06
CA ARG A 73 -7.07 -3.92 -9.60
C ARG A 73 -6.93 -3.00 -8.41
N LEU A 74 -5.87 -3.20 -7.65
CA LEU A 74 -5.49 -2.28 -6.60
C LEU A 74 -5.00 -0.96 -7.21
N GLY A 75 -5.72 0.12 -6.92
CA GLY A 75 -5.35 1.49 -7.29
C GLY A 75 -4.27 2.08 -6.39
N GLY A 76 -4.06 1.49 -5.22
CA GLY A 76 -3.08 1.95 -4.24
C GLY A 76 -3.57 1.71 -2.83
N TYR A 77 -2.66 1.86 -1.89
CA TYR A 77 -2.96 1.72 -0.47
C TYR A 77 -2.09 2.67 0.36
N PHE A 78 -2.64 3.04 1.51
CA PHE A 78 -1.94 3.75 2.56
C PHE A 78 -1.97 2.88 3.80
N THR A 79 -0.83 2.80 4.48
CA THR A 79 -0.68 2.06 5.74
C THR A 79 -0.03 2.97 6.77
N HIS A 80 -0.53 2.88 7.99
CA HIS A 80 0.04 3.55 9.15
C HIS A 80 0.04 2.59 10.33
N PHE A 81 1.08 2.64 11.16
CA PHE A 81 1.24 1.74 12.29
C PHE A 81 1.29 2.53 13.60
N GLU A 82 0.51 2.11 14.59
CA GLU A 82 0.55 2.65 15.94
C GLU A 82 0.38 1.54 16.96
N VAL A 83 0.93 1.76 18.17
CA VAL A 83 0.66 0.90 19.32
C VAL A 83 -0.40 1.57 20.17
N VAL A 84 -1.55 0.92 20.33
CA VAL A 84 -2.69 1.43 21.09
C VAL A 84 -3.15 0.32 22.03
N ASP A 85 -3.24 0.62 23.32
CA ASP A 85 -3.66 -0.33 24.37
C ASP A 85 -2.83 -1.62 24.41
N GLY A 86 -1.52 -1.53 24.10
CA GLY A 86 -0.61 -2.69 24.09
C GLY A 86 -0.77 -3.62 22.90
N LYS A 87 -1.59 -3.26 21.89
CA LYS A 87 -1.70 -3.98 20.62
C LYS A 87 -1.13 -3.15 19.47
N GLY A 88 -0.49 -3.82 18.52
CA GLY A 88 -0.04 -3.20 17.29
C GLY A 88 -1.21 -3.02 16.33
N LYS A 89 -1.60 -1.80 16.02
CA LYS A 89 -2.69 -1.51 15.07
C LYS A 89 -2.11 -1.04 13.74
N ILE A 90 -2.48 -1.74 12.68
CA ILE A 90 -2.17 -1.36 11.31
C ILE A 90 -3.43 -0.72 10.73
N PHE A 91 -3.38 0.59 10.50
CA PHE A 91 -4.43 1.32 9.82
C PHE A 91 -4.21 1.21 8.31
N LEU A 92 -5.13 0.52 7.63
CA LEU A 92 -5.08 0.32 6.18
C LEU A 92 -6.20 1.11 5.52
N SER A 93 -5.86 1.83 4.45
CA SER A 93 -6.81 2.37 3.49
C SER A 93 -6.38 1.94 2.10
N ALA A 94 -7.18 1.15 1.41
CA ALA A 94 -6.89 0.67 0.07
C ALA A 94 -7.99 1.07 -0.91
N VAL A 95 -7.61 1.31 -2.17
CA VAL A 95 -8.52 1.72 -3.24
C VAL A 95 -8.61 0.63 -4.29
N ASN A 96 -9.81 0.12 -4.53
CA ASN A 96 -10.12 -0.75 -5.65
C ASN A 96 -10.52 0.09 -6.87
N ILE A 97 -9.89 -0.15 -8.01
CA ILE A 97 -10.29 0.41 -9.31
C ILE A 97 -11.14 -0.63 -10.01
N SER A 98 -12.42 -0.32 -10.21
CA SER A 98 -13.35 -1.22 -10.88
C SER A 98 -13.37 -0.99 -12.38
N ASN A 99 -13.35 -2.07 -13.15
CA ASN A 99 -13.51 -2.03 -14.60
C ASN A 99 -14.92 -2.45 -15.00
N GLU A 100 -15.59 -1.73 -15.92
CA GLU A 100 -16.97 -2.06 -16.34
C GLU A 100 -17.10 -3.48 -16.92
N VAL A 101 -16.04 -3.95 -17.58
CA VAL A 101 -16.01 -5.28 -18.20
C VAL A 101 -16.14 -6.38 -17.14
N SER A 102 -15.73 -6.13 -15.88
CA SER A 102 -15.87 -7.09 -14.77
C SER A 102 -17.30 -7.57 -14.56
N ARG A 103 -18.31 -6.70 -14.76
CA ARG A 103 -19.73 -7.04 -14.60
C ARG A 103 -20.23 -8.04 -15.63
N ARG A 104 -19.54 -8.17 -16.76
CA ARG A 104 -19.92 -9.02 -17.89
C ARG A 104 -19.13 -10.34 -17.93
N VAL A 105 -18.14 -10.51 -17.06
CA VAL A 105 -17.27 -11.68 -17.01
C VAL A 105 -17.72 -12.61 -15.88
N MET A 106 -17.79 -13.91 -16.16
CA MET A 106 -18.06 -14.93 -15.14
C MET A 106 -16.83 -15.11 -14.25
N CYS A 107 -16.98 -14.81 -12.96
CA CYS A 107 -15.91 -14.93 -11.97
C CYS A 107 -16.01 -16.22 -11.16
N VAL A 108 -14.98 -17.06 -11.22
CA VAL A 108 -14.85 -18.22 -10.32
C VAL A 108 -14.22 -17.80 -8.98
N LYS A 109 -13.24 -16.89 -9.03
CA LYS A 109 -12.62 -16.27 -7.84
C LYS A 109 -12.20 -14.84 -8.18
N ALA A 110 -12.50 -13.89 -7.30
CA ALA A 110 -12.01 -12.52 -7.45
C ALA A 110 -10.50 -12.47 -7.12
N PRO A 111 -9.70 -11.66 -7.85
CA PRO A 111 -8.29 -11.51 -7.56
C PRO A 111 -8.07 -10.87 -6.18
N SER A 112 -6.93 -11.17 -5.58
CA SER A 112 -6.44 -10.54 -4.36
C SER A 112 -5.01 -10.04 -4.58
N GLU A 113 -4.65 -9.00 -3.85
CA GLU A 113 -3.30 -8.43 -3.87
C GLU A 113 -2.69 -8.54 -2.47
N GLN A 114 -1.44 -8.98 -2.38
CA GLN A 114 -0.75 -9.16 -1.11
C GLN A 114 0.22 -8.00 -0.85
N ILE A 115 0.20 -7.49 0.37
CA ILE A 115 1.12 -6.47 0.87
C ILE A 115 1.90 -7.04 2.03
N THR A 116 3.20 -6.79 2.04
CA THR A 116 4.09 -7.16 3.14
C THR A 116 4.54 -5.90 3.86
N LEU A 117 4.27 -5.80 5.15
CA LEU A 117 4.69 -4.70 6.01
C LEU A 117 5.67 -5.21 7.07
N GLN A 118 6.73 -4.45 7.32
CA GLN A 118 7.59 -4.68 8.48
C GLN A 118 7.16 -3.71 9.58
N VAL A 119 6.78 -4.25 10.74
CA VAL A 119 6.38 -3.46 11.90
C VAL A 119 7.36 -3.68 13.05
N PRO A 120 7.84 -2.63 13.74
CA PRO A 120 8.75 -2.74 14.87
C PRO A 120 7.96 -3.06 16.16
N PHE A 121 7.20 -4.16 16.14
CA PHE A 121 6.36 -4.59 17.25
C PHE A 121 6.28 -6.11 17.34
N GLU A 122 6.22 -6.61 18.57
CA GLU A 122 6.04 -8.01 18.94
C GLU A 122 4.76 -8.11 19.77
N GLY A 123 3.94 -9.11 19.46
CA GLY A 123 2.67 -9.35 20.12
C GLY A 123 1.48 -9.32 19.16
N GLU A 124 0.30 -9.12 19.72
CA GLU A 124 -0.96 -9.14 18.97
C GLU A 124 -1.06 -7.95 18.02
N ILE A 125 -1.26 -8.24 16.73
CA ILE A 125 -1.42 -7.24 15.67
C ILE A 125 -2.85 -7.31 15.13
N GLU A 126 -3.49 -6.15 15.08
CA GLU A 126 -4.84 -5.97 14.55
C GLU A 126 -4.82 -5.07 13.31
N LEU A 127 -5.66 -5.41 12.33
CA LEU A 127 -5.89 -4.59 11.15
C LEU A 127 -7.12 -3.70 11.33
N VAL A 128 -6.93 -2.41 11.21
CA VAL A 128 -8.00 -1.40 11.23
C VAL A 128 -8.22 -0.89 9.82
N ASN A 129 -9.31 -1.33 9.19
CA ASN A 129 -9.71 -0.84 7.87
C ASN A 129 -10.29 0.58 8.01
N THR A 130 -9.54 1.58 7.59
CA THR A 130 -9.95 3.00 7.61
C THR A 130 -10.66 3.37 6.33
N LYS A 131 -11.71 4.20 6.44
CA LYS A 131 -12.42 4.71 5.26
C LYS A 131 -11.51 5.65 4.48
N PHE A 132 -11.49 5.47 3.17
CA PHE A 132 -10.91 6.45 2.26
C PHE A 132 -11.79 7.71 2.30
N SER A 133 -11.38 8.72 3.07
CA SER A 133 -11.91 10.08 2.94
C SER A 133 -11.07 10.77 1.88
N GLY A 134 -11.63 11.01 0.69
CA GLY A 134 -10.93 11.63 -0.45
C GLY A 134 -10.45 13.08 -0.23
N SER A 135 -10.30 13.53 1.02
CA SER A 135 -9.92 14.89 1.40
C SER A 135 -8.46 15.03 1.83
N SER A 136 -7.71 13.94 2.05
CA SER A 136 -6.44 14.06 2.77
C SER A 136 -5.27 13.23 2.23
N LEU A 137 -5.28 12.76 0.97
CA LEU A 137 -4.07 12.31 0.25
C LEU A 137 -4.39 12.03 -1.24
N ILE A 138 -4.67 13.09 -1.98
CA ILE A 138 -4.12 13.22 -3.33
C ILE A 138 -3.07 14.32 -3.22
N GLN A 139 -2.00 14.06 -2.47
CA GLN A 139 -0.74 14.73 -2.78
C GLN A 139 -0.13 13.91 -3.92
N LEU A 140 -0.61 14.24 -5.14
CA LEU A 140 0.10 13.98 -6.39
C LEU A 140 1.24 14.98 -6.52
#